data_AF-A0A933GNA4-F1
#
_entry.id   AF-A0A933GNA4-F1
#
_cell.length_a   1.000
_cell.length_b   1.000
_cell.length_c   1.000
_cell.angle_alpha   90.00
_cell.angle_beta   90.00
_cell.angle_gamma   90.00
#
_symmetry.space_group_name_H-M   'P 1'
#
loop_
_entity.id
_entity.type
_entity.pdbx_description
1 polymer ?
#
loop_
_entity_poly.entity_id
_entity_poly.type
_entity_poly.pdbx_seq_one_letter_code
_entity_poly.pdbx_strand_id
1 'polypeptide(L)' 'MLHINCCGFTFEGEQAYIEHRQKIHGEQPVVKHTCCGIKFFTDEGFNEHRKEIHGEKEPIVQRNWWEKIFGKKKL' A
#
# COMPACT_ATOMS: atom_id res chain seq x y z
N MET A 1 10.91 4.36 2.13
CA MET A 1 10.48 4.58 0.72
C MET A 1 10.53 3.24 0.03
N LEU A 2 9.41 2.75 -0.50
CA LEU A 2 9.36 1.51 -1.28
C LEU A 2 9.75 1.83 -2.72
N HIS A 3 10.81 1.22 -3.22
CA HIS A 3 11.21 1.29 -4.61
C HIS A 3 10.65 0.08 -5.35
N ILE A 4 9.67 0.32 -6.22
CA ILE A 4 9.04 -0.72 -7.04
C ILE A 4 9.62 -0.61 -8.44
N ASN A 5 10.03 -1.75 -9.01
CA ASN A 5 10.62 -1.78 -10.34
C ASN A 5 9.66 -2.41 -11.35
N CYS A 6 9.43 -1.75 -12.49
CA CYS A 6 8.64 -2.26 -13.61
C CYS A 6 9.19 -1.72 -14.92
N CYS A 7 9.33 -2.57 -15.94
CA CYS A 7 9.83 -2.17 -17.28
C CYS A 7 11.17 -1.41 -17.28
N GLY A 8 12.02 -1.64 -16.29
CA GLY A 8 13.29 -0.91 -16.12
C GLY A 8 13.16 0.49 -15.49
N PHE A 9 11.95 0.88 -15.08
CA PHE A 9 11.68 2.10 -14.33
C PHE A 9 11.55 1.79 -12.84
N THR A 10 12.08 2.70 -12.02
CA THR A 10 11.90 2.70 -10.58
C THR A 10 10.82 3.72 -10.20
N PHE A 11 9.83 3.30 -9.43
CA PHE A 11 8.74 4.14 -8.96
C PHE A 11 8.89 4.44 -7.47
N GLU A 12 8.71 5.71 -7.11
CA GLU A 12 8.60 6.15 -5.73
C GLU A 12 7.15 5.99 -5.26
N GLY A 13 6.81 4.79 -4.80
CA GLY A 13 5.51 4.49 -4.20
C GLY A 13 4.54 3.69 -5.10
N GLU A 14 3.51 3.17 -4.44
CA GLU A 14 2.54 2.24 -5.05
C GLU A 14 1.64 2.91 -6.07
N GLN A 15 1.25 4.17 -5.82
CA GLN A 15 0.35 4.92 -6.69
C GLN A 15 0.95 5.08 -8.10
N ALA A 16 2.20 5.54 -8.19
CA ALA A 16 2.89 5.73 -9.47
C ALA A 16 3.07 4.41 -10.24
N TYR A 17 3.37 3.32 -9.52
CA TYR A 17 3.47 1.98 -10.12
C TYR A 17 2.12 1.46 -10.64
N ILE A 18 1.03 1.63 -9.89
CA ILE A 18 -0.32 1.22 -10.30
C ILE A 18 -0.74 1.98 -11.57
N GLU A 19 -0.54 3.30 -11.58
CA GLU A 19 -0.84 4.13 -12.75
C GLU A 19 -0.04 3.71 -13.99
N HIS A 20 1.23 3.37 -13.80
CA HIS A 20 2.06 2.84 -14.89
C HIS A 20 1.47 1.55 -15.46
N ARG A 21 1.09 0.59 -14.62
CA ARG A 21 0.53 -0.69 -15.10
C ARG A 21 -0.82 -0.51 -15.80
N GLN A 22 -1.67 0.35 -15.28
CA GLN A 22 -2.94 0.68 -15.93
C GLN A 22 -2.73 1.27 -17.33
N LYS A 23 -1.84 2.28 -17.43
CA LYS A 23 -1.65 3.02 -18.69
C LYS A 23 -0.86 2.23 -19.72
N ILE A 24 0.18 1.51 -19.30
CA ILE A 24 1.13 0.86 -20.20
C ILE A 24 0.72 -0.59 -20.50
N HIS A 25 0.18 -1.32 -19.53
CA HIS A 25 -0.20 -2.72 -19.70
C HIS A 25 -1.71 -2.94 -19.78
N GLY A 26 -2.53 -1.91 -19.57
CA GLY A 26 -3.99 -2.05 -19.55
C GLY A 26 -4.50 -2.89 -18.37
N GLU A 27 -3.66 -3.11 -17.36
CA GLU A 27 -3.99 -3.96 -16.23
C GLU A 27 -4.84 -3.21 -15.22
N GLN A 28 -5.93 -3.83 -14.75
CA GLN A 28 -6.74 -3.22 -13.70
C GLN A 28 -6.02 -3.31 -12.34
N PRO A 29 -6.09 -2.25 -11.51
CA PRO A 29 -5.49 -2.27 -10.19
C PRO A 29 -6.12 -3.35 -9.32
N VAL A 30 -5.27 -4.08 -8.59
CA VAL A 30 -5.72 -5.06 -7.62
C VAL A 30 -6.22 -4.32 -6.38
N VAL A 31 -7.47 -4.58 -5.99
CA VAL A 31 -8.03 -4.06 -4.74
C VAL A 31 -7.25 -4.67 -3.57
N LYS A 32 -6.62 -3.82 -2.77
CA LYS A 32 -5.88 -4.25 -1.57
C LYS A 32 -6.76 -4.28 -0.33
N HIS A 33 -7.55 -3.23 -0.14
CA HIS A 33 -8.42 -3.08 1.02
C HIS A 33 -9.82 -2.65 0.60
N THR A 34 -10.80 -2.88 1.46
CA THR A 34 -12.16 -2.37 1.29
C THR A 34 -12.67 -1.91 2.65
N CYS A 35 -13.22 -0.70 2.72
CA CYS A 35 -13.85 -0.14 3.91
C CYS A 35 -15.05 0.72 3.51
N CYS A 36 -16.15 0.64 4.26
CA CYS A 36 -17.40 1.37 3.96
C CYS A 36 -17.91 1.21 2.51
N GLY A 37 -17.62 0.06 1.87
CA GLY A 37 -17.94 -0.19 0.46
C GLY A 37 -17.01 0.48 -0.56
N ILE A 38 -16.01 1.24 -0.09
CA ILE A 38 -14.98 1.89 -0.90
C ILE A 38 -13.81 0.93 -1.08
N LYS A 39 -13.33 0.80 -2.31
CA LYS A 39 -12.16 -0.02 -2.67
C LYS A 39 -10.90 0.84 -2.65
N PHE A 40 -9.86 0.35 -2.00
CA PHE A 40 -8.56 1.01 -1.92
C PHE A 40 -7.49 0.15 -2.58
N PHE A 41 -6.68 0.78 -3.40
CA PHE A 41 -5.63 0.13 -4.19
C PHE A 41 -4.22 0.37 -3.62
N THR A 42 -4.10 1.32 -2.69
CA THR A 42 -2.88 1.67 -1.97
C THR A 42 -3.12 1.61 -0.45
N ASP A 43 -2.07 1.30 0.31
CA ASP A 43 -2.17 1.33 1.78
C ASP A 43 -2.33 2.76 2.30
N GLU A 44 -1.71 3.73 1.63
CA GLU A 44 -1.76 5.15 2.01
C GLU A 44 -3.19 5.70 1.97
N GLY A 45 -3.90 5.52 0.86
CA GLY A 45 -5.29 5.98 0.75
C GLY A 45 -6.24 5.27 1.71
N PHE A 46 -5.97 3.99 2.02
CA PHE A 46 -6.74 3.27 3.03
C PHE A 46 -6.49 3.79 4.45
N ASN A 47 -5.23 4.06 4.78
CA ASN A 47 -4.84 4.59 6.09
C ASN A 47 -5.37 6.01 6.32
N GLU A 48 -5.31 6.85 5.29
CA GLU A 48 -5.92 8.17 5.30
C GLU A 48 -7.43 8.08 5.56
N HIS A 49 -8.15 7.25 4.79
CA HIS A 49 -9.57 7.02 5.01
C HIS A 49 -9.88 6.56 6.44
N ARG A 50 -9.16 5.58 6.97
CA ARG A 50 -9.37 5.11 8.35
C ARG A 50 -9.10 6.17 9.39
N LYS A 51 -8.05 6.97 9.19
CA LYS A 51 -7.68 8.05 10.11
C LYS A 51 -8.74 9.16 10.11
N GLU A 52 -9.23 9.55 8.95
CA GLU A 52 -10.19 10.66 8.80
C GLU A 52 -11.62 10.26 9.15
N ILE A 53 -12.05 9.06 8.74
CA ILE A 53 -13.44 8.60 8.87
C ILE A 53 -13.67 7.84 10.18
N HIS A 54 -12.69 7.07 10.65
CA HIS A 54 -12.82 6.23 11.84
C HIS A 54 -11.95 6.69 13.01
N GLY A 55 -11.12 7.72 12.83
CA GLY A 55 -10.22 8.21 13.87
C GLY A 55 -9.10 7.22 14.23
N GLU A 56 -8.85 6.22 13.39
CA GLU A 56 -7.85 5.18 13.65
C GLU A 56 -6.44 5.74 13.40
N LYS A 57 -5.59 5.72 14.44
CA LYS A 57 -4.27 6.37 14.42
C LYS A 57 -3.13 5.45 13.97
N GLU A 58 -3.36 4.13 13.98
CA GLU A 58 -2.33 3.17 13.58
C GLU A 58 -2.48 2.81 12.10
N PRO A 59 -1.53 3.23 11.24
CA PRO A 59 -1.57 2.86 9.83
C PRO A 59 -1.33 1.36 9.68
N ILE A 60 -2.00 0.75 8.71
CA ILE A 60 -1.54 -0.51 8.13
C ILE A 60 -0.21 -0.22 7.47
N VAL A 61 0.86 -0.56 8.18
CA VAL A 61 2.17 -0.77 7.60
C VAL A 61 2.19 -2.21 7.10
N GLN A 62 2.60 -2.44 5.85
CA GLN A 62 3.06 -3.77 5.44
C GLN A 62 4.30 -4.08 6.28
N ARG A 63 4.09 -4.56 7.52
CA ARG A 63 5.18 -4.97 8.40
C ARG A 63 5.90 -6.07 7.68
N ASN A 64 7.18 -5.81 7.43
CA ASN A 64 8.19 -6.78 7.03
C ASN A 64 7.86 -8.10 7.74
N TRP A 65 7.61 -9.15 6.96
CA TRP A 65 7.29 -10.50 7.46
C TRP A 65 8.24 -10.96 8.60
N TRP A 66 9.48 -10.45 8.58
CA TRP A 66 10.51 -10.53 9.60
C TRP A 66 10.11 -10.10 11.03
N GLU A 67 9.38 -9.00 11.21
CA GLU A 67 9.03 -8.52 12.57
C GLU A 67 7.92 -9.34 13.23
N LYS A 68 7.08 -9.97 12.40
CA LYS A 68 5.97 -10.82 12.84
C LYS A 68 6.45 -12.21 13.27
N ILE A 69 7.54 -12.71 12.66
CA ILE A 69 8.17 -13.99 13.01
C ILE A 69 9.13 -13.85 14.18
N PHE A 70 9.96 -12.80 14.21
CA PHE A 70 11.01 -12.69 15.22
C PHE A 70 10.63 -11.90 16.47
N GLY A 71 9.45 -11.26 16.48
CA GLY A 71 9.01 -10.43 17.60
C GLY A 71 9.94 -9.24 17.82
N LYS A 72 9.48 -8.21 18.51
CA LYS A 72 10.35 -7.10 18.90
C LYS A 72 11.50 -7.65 19.77
N LYS A 73 12.70 -7.81 19.23
CA LYS A 73 13.91 -7.86 20.06
C LYS A 73 14.12 -6.45 20.60
N LYS A 74 13.57 -6.21 21.79
CA LYS A 74 13.96 -5.12 22.66
C LYS A 74 15.45 -5.33 22.96
N LEU A 75 16.32 -4.46 22.44
CA LEU A 75 17.64 -4.26 23.03
C LEU A 75 17.47 -3.46 24.32
#